data_AF-A0A5E4JDM8-F1
#
_entry.id   AF-A0A5E4JDM8-F1
#
_cell.length_a   1.000
_cell.length_b   1.000
_cell.length_c   1.000
_cell.angle_alpha   90.00
_cell.angle_beta   90.00
_cell.angle_gamma   90.00
#
_symmetry.space_group_name_H-M   'P 1'
#
loop_
_entity.id
_entity.type
_entity.pdbx_description
1 polymer ?
#
loop_
_entity_poly.entity_id
_entity_poly.type
_entity_poly.pdbx_seq_one_letter_code
_entity_poly.pdbx_strand_id
1 'polypeptide(L)' 'MAEVKNEPRCQCCGSKNVYGMTRVVGYFSKIDDWNKSKKAELKDRQKGTYNVPAKGAEV' A
#
# COMPACT_ATOMS: atom_id res chain seq x y z
N MET A 1 9.35 -3.34 -28.69
CA MET A 1 9.37 -2.58 -27.43
C MET A 1 8.91 -3.53 -26.34
N ALA A 2 9.78 -3.96 -25.44
CA ALA A 2 9.43 -4.97 -24.44
C ALA A 2 8.68 -4.30 -23.27
N GLU A 3 7.45 -4.71 -23.00
CA GLU A 3 6.71 -4.35 -21.79
C GLU A 3 7.48 -4.84 -20.55
N VAL A 4 7.98 -3.91 -19.73
CA VAL A 4 8.56 -4.22 -18.43
C VAL A 4 7.41 -4.52 -17.46
N LYS A 5 7.03 -5.80 -17.36
CA LYS A 5 6.07 -6.30 -16.37
C LYS A 5 6.73 -6.25 -14.98
N ASN A 6 6.36 -5.28 -14.16
CA ASN A 6 6.83 -5.18 -12.78
C ASN A 6 6.00 -6.13 -11.89
N GLU A 7 6.33 -7.43 -11.96
CA GLU A 7 5.72 -8.44 -11.10
C GLU A 7 6.36 -8.43 -9.70
N PRO A 8 5.58 -8.54 -8.62
CA PRO A 8 6.12 -8.51 -7.27
C PRO A 8 6.92 -9.80 -7.02
N ARG A 9 8.14 -9.64 -6.51
CA ARG A 9 9.05 -10.74 -6.17
C ARG A 9 9.73 -10.49 -4.83
N CYS A 10 10.00 -11.56 -4.09
CA CYS A 10 10.78 -11.49 -2.88
C CYS A 10 12.23 -11.08 -3.19
N GLN A 11 12.72 -10.02 -2.57
CA GLN A 11 14.08 -9.52 -2.79
C GLN A 11 15.17 -10.44 -2.22
N CYS A 12 14.82 -11.35 -1.31
CA CYS A 12 15.76 -12.29 -0.68
C CYS A 12 15.97 -13.58 -1.50
N CYS A 13 14.90 -14.16 -2.05
CA CYS A 13 14.97 -15.48 -2.72
C CYS A 13 14.40 -15.49 -4.15
N GLY A 14 13.89 -14.36 -4.66
CA GLY A 14 13.30 -14.26 -6.01
C GLY A 14 11.93 -14.91 -6.16
N SER A 15 11.36 -15.49 -5.10
CA SER A 15 10.04 -16.14 -5.15
C SER A 15 8.95 -15.17 -5.59
N LYS A 16 8.04 -15.66 -6.44
CA LYS A 16 6.84 -14.95 -6.90
C LYS A 16 5.63 -15.13 -5.96
N ASN A 17 5.73 -16.04 -4.98
CA ASN A 17 4.66 -16.27 -4.01
C ASN A 17 4.68 -15.19 -2.93
N VAL A 18 4.37 -13.97 -3.32
CA VAL A 18 4.32 -12.79 -2.47
C VAL A 18 2.92 -12.17 -2.53
N TYR A 19 2.50 -11.56 -1.43
CA TYR A 19 1.19 -10.90 -1.32
C TYR A 19 1.35 -9.50 -0.75
N GLY A 20 0.52 -8.58 -1.19
CA GLY A 20 0.43 -7.24 -0.62
C GLY A 20 -0.33 -7.27 0.70
N MET A 21 0.20 -6.62 1.73
CA MET A 21 -0.52 -6.39 2.99
C MET A 21 -0.46 -4.92 3.38
N THR A 22 -1.49 -4.44 4.06
CA THR A 22 -1.54 -3.07 4.58
C THR A 22 -2.19 -3.04 5.96
N ARG A 23 -1.94 -1.99 6.72
CA ARG A 23 -2.51 -1.78 8.06
C ARG A 23 -3.84 -1.05 7.95
N VAL A 24 -4.87 -1.55 8.63
CA VAL A 24 -6.21 -0.95 8.66
C VAL A 24 -6.43 -0.19 9.98
N VAL A 25 -7.26 -0.69 10.89
CA VAL A 25 -7.51 -0.11 12.23
C VAL A 25 -6.72 -0.91 13.27
N GLY A 26 -5.40 -0.89 13.16
CA GLY A 26 -4.50 -1.48 14.16
C GLY A 26 -3.91 -2.85 13.81
N TYR A 27 -4.45 -3.59 12.84
CA TYR A 27 -3.91 -4.87 12.39
C TYR A 27 -3.54 -4.87 10.90
N PHE A 28 -2.68 -5.82 10.51
CA PHE A 28 -2.31 -6.05 9.11
C PHE A 28 -3.29 -7.01 8.44
N SER A 29 -3.67 -6.72 7.20
CA SER A 29 -4.53 -7.57 6.39
C SER A 29 -3.99 -7.68 4.97
N LYS A 30 -4.17 -8.84 4.36
CA LYS A 30 -3.82 -9.08 2.95
C LYS A 30 -4.78 -8.30 2.06
N ILE A 31 -4.24 -7.52 1.13
CA ILE A 31 -5.01 -6.69 0.21
C ILE A 31 -5.76 -7.55 -0.82
N ASP A 32 -5.24 -8.75 -1.11
CA ASP A 32 -5.83 -9.68 -2.07
C ASP A 32 -7.29 -10.03 -1.73
N ASP A 33 -7.54 -10.33 -0.45
CA ASP A 33 -8.85 -10.72 0.11
C ASP A 33 -9.85 -9.55 0.24
N TRP A 34 -9.47 -8.33 -0.15
CA TRP A 34 -10.31 -7.15 0.01
C TRP A 34 -11.34 -7.00 -1.11
N ASN A 35 -12.54 -6.57 -0.73
CA ASN A 35 -13.57 -6.17 -1.69
C ASN A 35 -13.18 -4.87 -2.43
N LYS A 36 -13.91 -4.56 -3.51
CA LYS A 36 -13.65 -3.38 -4.35
C LYS A 36 -13.70 -2.07 -3.54
N SER A 37 -14.61 -1.93 -2.60
CA SER A 37 -14.76 -0.72 -1.78
C SER A 37 -13.56 -0.46 -0.88
N LYS A 38 -12.99 -1.50 -0.25
CA LYS A 38 -11.78 -1.40 0.57
C LYS A 38 -10.54 -1.07 -0.28
N LYS A 39 -10.44 -1.64 -1.48
CA LYS A 39 -9.36 -1.29 -2.44
C LYS A 39 -9.47 0.17 -2.89
N ALA A 40 -10.68 0.69 -3.09
CA ALA A 40 -10.92 2.09 -3.41
C ALA A 40 -10.55 3.02 -2.24
N GLU A 41 -10.94 2.67 -1.01
CA GLU A 41 -10.56 3.42 0.20
C GLU A 41 -9.04 3.47 0.37
N LEU A 42 -8.34 2.34 0.20
CA LEU A 42 -6.88 2.29 0.25
C LEU A 42 -6.23 3.27 -0.75
N LYS A 43 -6.75 3.33 -1.98
CA LYS A 43 -6.27 4.25 -3.01
C LYS A 43 -6.50 5.71 -2.61
N ASP A 44 -7.59 6.00 -1.92
CA ASP A 44 -7.90 7.35 -1.45
C ASP A 44 -6.97 7.79 -0.32
N ARG A 45 -6.71 6.89 0.66
CA ARG A 45 -5.72 7.14 1.73
C ARG A 45 -4.37 7.53 1.17
N GLN A 46 -3.90 6.88 0.11
CA GLN A 46 -2.59 7.17 -0.47
C GLN A 46 -2.47 8.57 -1.07
N LYS A 47 -3.60 9.26 -1.33
CA LYS A 47 -3.63 10.64 -1.81
C LYS A 47 -3.66 11.67 -0.69
N GLY A 48 -4.00 11.25 0.53
CA GLY A 48 -4.07 12.14 1.68
C GLY A 48 -2.69 12.62 2.10
N THR A 49 -2.56 13.92 2.37
CA THR A 49 -1.36 14.47 3.02
C THR A 49 -1.57 14.41 4.53
N TYR A 50 -1.15 13.32 5.16
CA TYR A 50 -1.26 13.12 6.61
C TYR A 50 -0.01 13.52 7.39
N ASN A 51 0.86 14.32 6.78
CA ASN A 51 2.04 14.84 7.45
C ASN A 51 1.58 15.72 8.62
N VAL A 52 1.98 15.35 9.84
CA VAL A 52 1.76 16.20 11.01
C VAL A 52 2.67 17.42 10.83
N PRO A 53 2.14 18.65 10.89
CA PRO A 53 3.00 19.82 10.84
C PRO A 53 4.02 19.75 11.97
N ALA A 54 5.27 20.12 11.67
CA ALA A 54 6.29 20.25 12.70
C ALA A 54 5.79 21.25 13.76
N LYS A 55 6.03 20.96 15.04
CA LYS A 55 5.67 21.86 16.15
C LYS A 55 6.20 23.28 15.83
N GLY A 56 5.29 24.22 15.57
CA GLY A 56 5.60 25.62 15.28
C GLY A 56 5.14 26.15 13.91
N ALA A 57 4.53 25.33 13.05
CA ALA A 57 3.86 25.84 11.85
C ALA A 57 2.45 26.33 12.20
N GLU A 58 2.32 27.64 12.45
CA GLU A 58 1.04 28.35 12.59
C GLU A 58 0.33 28.41 11.23
N VAL A 59 -1.00 28.23 11.23
CA VAL A 59 -1.86 28.30 10.04
C VAL A 59 -2.18 29.74 9.65
#